data_AF-A0A4U6CME2-F1
#
_entry.id   AF-A0A4U6CME2-F1
#
_cell.length_a   1.000
_cell.length_b   1.000
_cell.length_c   1.000
_cell.angle_alpha   90.00
_cell.angle_beta   90.00
_cell.angle_gamma   90.00
#
_symmetry.space_group_name_H-M   'P 1'
#
loop_
_entity.id
_entity.type
_entity.pdbx_description
1 polymer ?
#
loop_
_entity_poly.entity_id
_entity_poly.type
_entity_poly.pdbx_seq_one_letter_code
_entity_poly.pdbx_strand_id
1 'polypeptide(L)'
;MKSNYIFEWLDVLVTITLNPSKTDFPLVPQQQIDLLDKTIATQKQTWKTLFKSEIYAVKNQEQMQLLLRRYHSDFIVLLDQAHENYIVSSQHPTSLHPVVGVIVNILEELLAFIEGRYGKFLALDQRVPVTYLERSKEEIRKGLDRLKKKLFDRLTDKILKGIVYDTLYRFTDGFQRPVTFGEVIYYKDLVKDLDEISSLKSETDLYKSLNEVLVYRNFNKKAYLNYFTGRIARKVNMLQTAQDRLDQLLLSNKEFNQMLRKPGVALNPHYTDIEKVVGNWFSNEIGYLQSRYPWEVTPLPAYQLSEKEHEAKKTKTKLDLNTDQIALLLRALVDTKTVAFTSVNEVFKMVTPFLSSKKKEDISWNSMRRSTYAAEDRDKHAATAVLEKMILVIKNY
;
A
#
# COMPACT_ATOMS: atom_id res chain seq x y z
N MET A 1 -14.70 -10.44 38.83
CA MET A 1 -13.31 -10.02 39.08
C MET A 1 -13.19 -8.57 38.64
N LYS A 2 -12.86 -7.64 39.55
CA LYS A 2 -12.72 -6.22 39.22
C LYS A 2 -11.56 -6.07 38.23
N SER A 3 -11.87 -5.66 37.01
CA SER A 3 -10.89 -5.27 36.01
C SER A 3 -10.28 -3.95 36.48
N ASN A 4 -9.21 -4.03 37.28
CA ASN A 4 -8.43 -2.86 37.66
C ASN A 4 -7.72 -2.35 36.40
N TYR A 5 -8.03 -1.13 35.99
CA TYR A 5 -7.38 -0.50 34.85
C TYR A 5 -5.89 -0.30 35.18
N ILE A 6 -5.00 -0.92 34.40
CA ILE A 6 -3.56 -1.01 34.68
C ILE A 6 -2.89 0.36 34.75
N PHE A 7 -3.44 1.36 34.06
CA PHE A 7 -2.89 2.71 33.96
C PHE A 7 -3.65 3.74 34.81
N GLU A 8 -4.50 3.30 35.75
CA GLU A 8 -5.26 4.20 36.63
C GLU A 8 -4.36 5.19 37.38
N TRP A 9 -3.20 4.72 37.82
CA TRP A 9 -2.21 5.58 38.47
C TRP A 9 -1.63 6.65 37.51
N LEU A 10 -1.40 6.29 36.25
CA LEU A 10 -0.91 7.23 35.23
C LEU A 10 -1.99 8.26 34.87
N ASP A 11 -3.24 7.82 34.79
CA ASP A 11 -4.43 8.67 34.58
C ASP A 11 -4.56 9.72 35.68
N VAL A 12 -4.54 9.30 36.94
CA VAL A 12 -4.63 10.19 38.11
C VAL A 12 -3.43 11.14 38.17
N LEU A 13 -2.23 10.63 37.87
CA LEU A 13 -1.01 11.43 37.87
C LEU A 13 -1.09 12.58 36.86
N VAL A 14 -1.54 12.32 35.63
CA VAL A 14 -1.64 13.35 34.58
C VAL A 14 -2.84 14.27 34.77
N THR A 15 -4.00 13.73 35.11
CA THR A 15 -5.27 14.50 35.13
C THR A 15 -5.50 15.28 36.43
N ILE A 16 -4.84 14.89 37.53
CA ILE A 16 -5.00 15.48 38.86
C ILE A 16 -3.67 16.00 39.38
N THR A 17 -2.71 15.11 39.68
CA THR A 17 -1.50 15.45 40.43
C THR A 17 -0.57 16.42 39.70
N LEU A 18 -0.38 16.21 38.39
CA LEU A 18 0.46 17.03 37.53
C LEU A 18 -0.35 18.03 36.69
N ASN A 19 -1.60 18.32 37.10
CA ASN A 19 -2.44 19.31 36.44
C ASN A 19 -2.38 20.65 37.20
N PRO A 20 -1.80 21.71 36.61
CA PRO A 20 -1.69 23.03 37.23
C PRO A 20 -3.04 23.67 37.59
N SER A 21 -4.13 23.24 36.95
CA SER A 21 -5.49 23.75 37.21
C SER A 21 -6.14 23.10 38.43
N LYS A 22 -5.62 21.96 38.90
CA LYS A 22 -6.18 21.19 40.02
C LYS A 22 -5.22 21.06 41.21
N THR A 23 -3.93 21.20 40.97
CA THR A 23 -2.88 21.08 41.99
C THR A 23 -2.07 22.37 42.03
N ASP A 24 -1.88 22.90 43.23
CA ASP A 24 -1.13 24.13 43.44
C ASP A 24 0.37 23.81 43.50
N PHE A 25 1.03 23.90 42.34
CA PHE A 25 2.42 23.49 42.14
C PHE A 25 3.44 24.09 43.12
N PRO A 26 3.33 25.37 43.55
CA PRO A 26 4.28 25.99 44.48
C PRO A 26 4.28 25.39 45.88
N LEU A 27 3.19 24.70 46.28
CA LEU A 27 3.02 24.16 47.63
C LEU A 27 3.50 22.71 47.77
N VAL A 28 3.95 22.06 46.68
CA VAL A 28 4.36 20.66 46.72
C VAL A 28 5.79 20.53 47.26
N PRO A 29 6.02 19.81 48.39
CA PRO A 29 7.34 19.67 48.99
C PRO A 29 8.32 18.92 48.09
N GLN A 30 9.59 19.37 48.07
CA GLN A 30 10.66 18.76 47.26
C GLN A 30 10.85 17.25 47.53
N GLN A 31 10.66 16.80 48.78
CA GLN A 31 10.72 15.39 49.14
C GLN A 31 9.65 14.53 48.44
N GLN A 32 8.48 15.11 48.17
CA GLN A 32 7.38 14.44 47.49
C GLN A 32 7.67 14.33 45.98
N ILE A 33 8.38 15.30 45.43
CA ILE A 33 8.87 15.33 44.04
C ILE A 33 9.93 14.25 43.81
N ASP A 34 10.92 14.13 44.71
CA ASP A 34 11.96 13.09 44.62
C ASP A 34 11.37 11.67 44.72
N LEU A 35 10.33 11.52 45.54
CA LEU A 35 9.62 10.25 45.70
C LEU A 35 8.78 9.92 44.47
N LEU A 36 8.16 10.92 43.84
CA LEU A 36 7.48 10.81 42.55
C LEU A 36 8.45 10.36 41.46
N ASP A 37 9.61 10.99 41.31
CA ASP A 37 10.61 10.62 40.29
C ASP A 37 11.09 9.17 40.43
N LYS A 38 11.40 8.74 41.66
CA LYS A 38 11.76 7.33 41.92
C LYS A 38 10.62 6.36 41.58
N THR A 39 9.40 6.75 41.91
CA THR A 39 8.21 5.92 41.64
C THR A 39 7.94 5.83 40.14
N ILE A 40 8.05 6.93 39.40
CA ILE A 40 7.88 7.00 37.95
C ILE A 40 8.92 6.11 37.25
N ALA A 41 10.19 6.19 37.65
CA ALA A 41 11.25 5.36 37.09
C ALA A 41 10.99 3.86 37.26
N THR A 42 10.48 3.47 38.43
CA THR A 42 10.13 2.06 38.74
C THR A 42 8.89 1.62 37.97
N GLN A 43 7.85 2.45 37.92
CA GLN A 43 6.58 2.16 37.24
C GLN A 43 6.73 2.04 35.73
N LYS A 44 7.64 2.79 35.10
CA LYS A 44 7.91 2.72 33.65
C LYS A 44 8.17 1.29 33.14
N GLN A 45 8.99 0.52 33.86
CA GLN A 45 9.30 -0.88 33.47
C GLN A 45 8.13 -1.81 33.75
N THR A 46 7.43 -1.57 34.84
CA THR A 46 6.22 -2.30 35.22
C THR A 46 5.13 -2.14 34.17
N TRP A 47 4.87 -0.92 33.67
CA TRP A 47 3.90 -0.64 32.62
C TRP A 47 4.19 -1.36 31.31
N LYS A 48 5.45 -1.34 30.84
CA LYS A 48 5.84 -2.09 29.62
C LYS A 48 5.63 -3.59 29.79
N THR A 49 5.87 -4.13 30.98
CA THR A 49 5.74 -5.57 31.27
C THR A 49 4.28 -5.98 31.43
N LEU A 50 3.49 -5.21 32.17
CA LEU A 50 2.05 -5.42 32.36
C LEU A 50 1.30 -5.34 31.03
N PHE A 51 1.62 -4.33 30.20
CA PHE A 51 1.05 -4.19 28.87
C PHE A 51 1.32 -5.41 27.98
N LYS A 52 2.55 -5.94 27.98
CA LYS A 52 2.87 -7.18 27.28
C LYS A 52 2.06 -8.37 27.82
N SER A 53 1.95 -8.49 29.14
CA SER A 53 1.24 -9.60 29.77
C SER A 53 -0.24 -9.63 29.41
N GLU A 54 -0.91 -8.47 29.33
CA GLU A 54 -2.30 -8.40 28.90
C GLU A 54 -2.46 -8.75 27.43
N ILE A 55 -1.59 -8.24 26.56
CA ILE A 55 -1.65 -8.59 25.12
C ILE A 55 -1.45 -10.09 24.92
N TYR A 56 -0.52 -10.71 25.64
CA TYR A 56 -0.29 -12.15 25.57
C TYR A 56 -1.41 -12.98 26.21
N ALA A 57 -2.16 -12.42 27.16
CA ALA A 57 -3.31 -13.08 27.75
C ALA A 57 -4.51 -13.14 26.79
N VAL A 58 -4.60 -12.23 25.82
CA VAL A 58 -5.67 -12.22 24.83
C VAL A 58 -5.43 -13.29 23.77
N LYS A 59 -6.35 -14.26 23.70
CA LYS A 59 -6.27 -15.39 22.76
C LYS A 59 -6.82 -15.09 21.37
N ASN A 60 -7.67 -14.06 21.24
CA ASN A 60 -8.33 -13.70 19.97
C ASN A 60 -7.71 -12.43 19.36
N GLN A 61 -7.35 -12.50 18.07
CA GLN A 61 -6.77 -11.39 17.33
C GLN A 61 -7.66 -10.15 17.29
N GLU A 62 -8.99 -10.29 17.17
CA GLU A 62 -9.91 -9.14 17.16
C GLU A 62 -9.98 -8.43 18.51
N GLN A 63 -10.01 -9.21 19.60
CA GLN A 63 -9.97 -8.66 20.95
C GLN A 63 -8.63 -7.98 21.24
N MET A 64 -7.54 -8.53 20.73
CA MET A 64 -6.21 -7.92 20.83
C MET A 64 -6.17 -6.58 20.09
N GLN A 65 -6.75 -6.50 18.88
CA GLN A 65 -6.88 -5.26 18.13
C GLN A 65 -7.71 -4.21 18.88
N LEU A 66 -8.87 -4.59 19.42
CA LEU A 66 -9.73 -3.69 20.20
C LEU A 66 -8.99 -3.16 21.44
N LEU A 67 -8.29 -4.03 22.17
CA LEU A 67 -7.52 -3.66 23.35
C LEU A 67 -6.38 -2.69 23.00
N LEU A 68 -5.62 -2.98 21.93
CA LEU A 68 -4.55 -2.12 21.44
C LEU A 68 -5.06 -0.74 21.02
N ARG A 69 -6.18 -0.69 20.31
CA ARG A 69 -6.81 0.57 19.88
C ARG A 69 -7.28 1.40 21.08
N ARG A 70 -7.87 0.74 22.08
CA ARG A 70 -8.29 1.42 23.32
C ARG A 70 -7.10 2.03 24.04
N TYR A 71 -6.05 1.24 24.29
CA TYR A 71 -4.86 1.76 24.96
C TYR A 71 -4.14 2.86 24.19
N HIS A 72 -4.07 2.73 22.87
CA HIS A 72 -3.50 3.77 22.01
C HIS A 72 -4.31 5.07 22.13
N SER A 73 -5.64 5.00 22.06
CA SER A 73 -6.52 6.16 22.27
C SER A 73 -6.34 6.79 23.66
N ASP A 74 -6.35 5.99 24.71
CA ASP A 74 -6.23 6.47 26.10
C ASP A 74 -4.89 7.18 26.33
N PHE A 75 -3.78 6.61 25.83
CA PHE A 75 -2.45 7.22 25.95
C PHE A 75 -2.30 8.52 25.18
N ILE A 76 -3.04 8.70 24.08
CA ILE A 76 -3.01 9.97 23.38
C ILE A 76 -3.78 11.03 24.17
N VAL A 77 -4.98 10.71 24.68
CA VAL A 77 -5.74 11.64 25.54
C VAL A 77 -4.88 12.08 26.73
N LEU A 78 -4.14 11.14 27.32
CA LEU A 78 -3.19 11.44 28.39
C LEU A 78 -2.01 12.28 27.94
N LEU A 79 -1.44 12.00 26.78
CA LEU A 79 -0.33 12.78 26.23
C LEU A 79 -0.76 14.23 25.94
N ASP A 80 -1.98 14.42 25.43
CA ASP A 80 -2.55 15.72 25.12
C ASP A 80 -2.70 16.56 26.40
N GLN A 81 -3.31 15.96 27.43
CA GLN A 81 -3.43 16.60 28.73
C GLN A 81 -2.07 16.89 29.38
N ALA A 82 -1.12 15.95 29.29
CA ALA A 82 0.22 16.13 29.82
C ALA A 82 0.98 17.27 29.12
N HIS A 83 0.78 17.44 27.80
CA HIS A 83 1.33 18.57 27.05
C HIS A 83 0.70 19.90 27.43
N GLU A 84 -0.63 19.96 27.56
CA GLU A 84 -1.30 21.17 28.05
C GLU A 84 -0.76 21.57 29.43
N ASN A 85 -0.63 20.60 30.34
CA ASN A 85 -0.04 20.81 31.66
C ASN A 85 1.42 21.28 31.57
N TYR A 86 2.20 20.75 30.62
CA TYR A 86 3.59 21.16 30.38
C TYR A 86 3.68 22.61 29.90
N ILE A 87 2.82 23.01 28.96
CA ILE A 87 2.75 24.39 28.45
C ILE A 87 2.36 25.35 29.56
N VAL A 88 1.31 25.06 30.32
CA VAL A 88 0.87 25.92 31.43
C VAL A 88 1.94 26.01 32.52
N SER A 89 2.58 24.90 32.88
CA SER A 89 3.67 24.91 33.86
C SER A 89 4.96 25.57 33.36
N SER A 90 5.18 25.68 32.04
CA SER A 90 6.33 26.42 31.47
C SER A 90 6.23 27.94 31.67
N GLN A 91 5.01 28.47 31.84
CA GLN A 91 4.79 29.91 32.07
C GLN A 91 5.25 30.33 33.47
N HIS A 92 5.19 29.42 34.45
CA HIS A 92 5.67 29.61 35.81
C HIS A 92 6.46 28.37 36.27
N PRO A 93 7.74 28.25 35.86
CA PRO A 93 8.55 27.05 36.09
C PRO A 93 8.67 26.75 37.59
N THR A 94 7.97 25.72 38.05
CA THR A 94 8.07 25.21 39.42
C THR A 94 8.90 23.92 39.44
N SER A 95 9.29 23.43 40.62
CA SER A 95 10.03 22.18 40.81
C SER A 95 9.37 20.95 40.15
N LEU A 96 8.06 21.00 39.88
CA LEU A 96 7.28 19.95 39.21
C LEU A 96 7.34 19.99 37.68
N HIS A 97 7.71 21.12 37.07
CA HIS A 97 7.75 21.26 35.61
C HIS A 97 8.66 20.20 34.92
N PRO A 98 9.86 19.88 35.44
CA PRO A 98 10.68 18.78 34.92
C PRO A 98 9.97 17.42 34.98
N VAL A 99 9.21 17.15 36.05
CA VAL A 99 8.47 15.89 36.24
C VAL A 99 7.36 15.74 35.20
N VAL A 100 6.65 16.84 34.88
CA VAL A 100 5.67 16.85 33.79
C VAL A 100 6.35 16.49 32.46
N GLY A 101 7.53 17.06 32.18
CA GLY A 101 8.32 16.73 31.00
C GLY A 101 8.74 15.25 30.94
N VAL A 102 9.10 14.65 32.07
CA VAL A 102 9.41 13.21 32.16
C VAL A 102 8.19 12.36 31.81
N ILE A 103 7.01 12.71 32.32
CA ILE A 103 5.76 11.98 32.01
C ILE A 103 5.38 12.09 30.54
N VAL A 104 5.50 13.28 29.97
CA VAL A 104 5.31 13.50 28.52
C VAL A 104 6.21 12.56 27.72
N ASN A 105 7.51 12.46 28.05
CA ASN A 105 8.43 11.54 27.37
C ASN A 105 8.09 10.06 27.58
N ILE A 106 7.57 9.67 28.76
CA ILE A 106 7.18 8.28 29.02
C ILE A 106 5.95 7.89 28.20
N LEU A 107 4.93 8.75 28.14
CA LEU A 107 3.73 8.53 27.34
C LEU A 107 4.08 8.36 25.85
N GLU A 108 5.01 9.16 25.35
CA GLU A 108 5.54 8.98 23.99
C GLU A 108 6.27 7.66 23.79
N GLU A 109 7.15 7.26 24.70
CA GLU A 109 7.84 5.98 24.57
C GLU A 109 6.85 4.81 24.55
N LEU A 110 5.78 4.89 25.33
CA LEU A 110 4.71 3.89 25.34
C LEU A 110 3.94 3.88 24.01
N LEU A 111 3.58 5.05 23.49
CA LEU A 111 2.94 5.16 22.17
C LEU A 111 3.84 4.65 21.05
N ALA A 112 5.11 5.08 21.01
CA ALA A 112 6.08 4.62 20.03
C ALA A 112 6.32 3.10 20.12
N PHE A 113 6.31 2.53 21.32
CA PHE A 113 6.38 1.08 21.51
C PHE A 113 5.16 0.36 20.91
N ILE A 114 3.96 0.89 21.13
CA ILE A 114 2.71 0.34 20.58
C ILE A 114 2.70 0.45 19.06
N GLU A 115 3.02 1.62 18.52
CA GLU A 115 3.06 1.89 17.08
C GLU A 115 4.12 1.03 16.37
N GLY A 116 5.32 0.93 16.94
CA GLY A 116 6.40 0.14 16.37
C GLY A 116 6.15 -1.37 16.39
N ARG A 117 5.54 -1.90 17.46
CA ARG A 117 5.35 -3.35 17.63
C ARG A 117 4.01 -3.85 17.10
N TYR A 118 2.96 -3.03 17.20
CA TYR A 118 1.58 -3.41 16.94
C TYR A 118 0.89 -2.50 15.91
N GLY A 119 1.63 -1.68 15.16
CA GLY A 119 1.07 -0.78 14.14
C GLY A 119 0.13 -1.44 13.13
N LYS A 120 0.31 -2.74 12.82
CA LYS A 120 -0.59 -3.50 11.94
C LYS A 120 -2.00 -3.74 12.52
N PHE A 121 -2.17 -3.58 13.84
CA PHE A 121 -3.39 -3.84 14.59
C PHE A 121 -4.09 -2.55 15.03
N LEU A 122 -3.35 -1.44 15.09
CA LEU A 122 -3.87 -0.09 15.26
C LEU A 122 -4.61 0.28 13.98
N ALA A 123 -5.83 0.80 14.09
CA ALA A 123 -6.60 1.29 12.96
C ALA A 123 -5.87 2.49 12.32
N LEU A 124 -4.95 2.23 11.37
CA LEU A 124 -4.10 3.23 10.72
C LEU A 124 -4.88 4.30 9.93
N ASP A 125 -6.17 4.09 9.74
CA ASP A 125 -7.15 4.99 9.13
C ASP A 125 -7.76 6.00 10.11
N GLN A 126 -7.52 5.87 11.41
CA GLN A 126 -8.02 6.82 12.40
C GLN A 126 -7.27 8.14 12.39
N ARG A 127 -8.01 9.23 12.64
CA ARG A 127 -7.47 10.58 12.77
C ARG A 127 -6.52 10.67 13.97
N VAL A 128 -5.42 11.36 13.75
CA VAL A 128 -4.43 11.67 14.78
C VAL A 128 -4.84 12.92 15.58
N PRO A 129 -4.75 12.89 16.92
CA PRO A 129 -4.94 14.07 17.76
C PRO A 129 -3.91 15.18 17.47
N VAL A 130 -4.31 16.43 17.69
CA VAL A 130 -3.62 17.62 17.13
C VAL A 130 -2.23 17.80 17.70
N THR A 131 -2.10 17.75 19.01
CA THR A 131 -0.87 17.72 19.82
C THR A 131 0.12 16.64 19.36
N TYR A 132 -0.31 15.38 19.23
CA TYR A 132 0.56 14.30 18.74
C TYR A 132 0.98 14.56 17.28
N LEU A 133 0.08 15.06 16.44
CA LEU A 133 0.38 15.42 15.06
C LEU A 133 1.42 16.53 14.98
N GLU A 134 1.27 17.62 15.73
CA GLU A 134 2.22 18.74 15.75
C GLU A 134 3.60 18.28 16.22
N ARG A 135 3.67 17.47 17.27
CA ARG A 135 4.93 16.92 17.74
C ARG A 135 5.59 15.99 16.71
N SER A 136 4.80 15.13 16.07
CA SER A 136 5.31 14.25 15.03
C SER A 136 5.81 15.03 13.81
N LYS A 137 5.15 16.14 13.43
CA LYS A 137 5.63 17.04 12.38
C LYS A 137 6.96 17.67 12.77
N GLU A 138 7.13 18.14 14.00
CA GLU A 138 8.41 18.67 14.47
C GLU A 138 9.54 17.64 14.43
N GLU A 139 9.26 16.40 14.85
CA GLU A 139 10.22 15.30 14.80
C GLU A 139 10.66 15.01 13.36
N ILE A 140 9.68 14.86 12.45
CA ILE A 140 9.92 14.65 11.03
C ILE A 140 10.73 15.82 10.45
N ARG A 141 10.36 17.07 10.77
CA ARG A 141 11.06 18.29 10.31
C ARG A 141 12.52 18.29 10.75
N LYS A 142 12.79 18.01 12.02
CA LYS A 142 14.16 17.87 12.56
C LYS A 142 14.95 16.77 11.83
N GLY A 143 14.31 15.67 11.45
CA GLY A 143 14.91 14.62 10.63
C GLY A 143 15.23 15.11 9.21
N LEU A 144 14.28 15.79 8.57
CA LEU A 144 14.44 16.36 7.23
C LEU A 144 15.54 17.42 7.15
N ASP A 145 15.69 18.26 8.17
CA ASP A 145 16.76 19.25 8.24
C ASP A 145 18.15 18.59 8.28
N ARG A 146 18.28 17.45 8.96
CA ARG A 146 19.52 16.64 8.94
C ARG A 146 19.75 16.00 7.57
N LEU A 147 18.70 15.46 6.97
CA LEU A 147 18.75 14.85 5.63
C LEU A 147 19.08 15.85 4.53
N LYS A 148 18.72 17.12 4.70
CA LYS A 148 19.03 18.19 3.74
C LYS A 148 20.51 18.19 3.37
N LYS A 149 21.37 18.25 4.38
CA LYS A 149 22.83 18.27 4.21
C LYS A 149 23.41 16.91 3.81
N LYS A 150 22.89 15.83 4.40
CA LYS A 150 23.47 14.48 4.24
C LYS A 150 23.07 13.77 2.94
N LEU A 151 21.87 14.05 2.44
CA LEU A 151 21.25 13.35 1.31
C LEU A 151 20.97 14.31 0.17
N PHE A 152 20.14 15.32 0.43
CA PHE A 152 19.58 16.15 -0.64
C PHE A 152 20.62 17.06 -1.30
N ASP A 153 21.62 17.56 -0.58
CA ASP A 153 22.67 18.40 -1.18
C ASP A 153 23.66 17.61 -2.05
N ARG A 154 23.71 16.29 -1.90
CA ARG A 154 24.55 15.39 -2.71
C ARG A 154 23.85 14.82 -3.93
N LEU A 155 22.52 14.95 -4.01
CA LEU A 155 21.72 14.53 -5.16
C LEU A 155 21.80 15.57 -6.28
N THR A 156 22.42 15.22 -7.42
CA THR A 156 22.48 16.10 -8.59
C THR A 156 21.12 16.22 -9.30
N ASP A 157 20.27 15.20 -9.19
CA ASP A 157 18.93 15.23 -9.80
C ASP A 157 17.99 16.16 -9.04
N LYS A 158 17.93 17.41 -9.51
CA LYS A 158 17.09 18.48 -8.95
C LYS A 158 15.60 18.14 -9.01
N ILE A 159 15.14 17.38 -10.01
CA ILE A 159 13.72 17.05 -10.18
C ILE A 159 13.32 16.02 -9.13
N LEU A 160 14.06 14.93 -9.01
CA LEU A 160 13.80 13.90 -8.00
C LEU A 160 13.93 14.47 -6.58
N LYS A 161 14.98 15.27 -6.34
CA LYS A 161 15.18 16.01 -5.08
C LYS A 161 13.94 16.84 -4.76
N GLY A 162 13.48 17.68 -5.70
CA GLY A 162 12.30 18.53 -5.51
C GLY A 162 11.04 17.73 -5.20
N ILE A 163 10.78 16.64 -5.93
CA ILE A 163 9.59 15.80 -5.70
C ILE A 163 9.59 15.22 -4.27
N VAL A 164 10.70 14.63 -3.84
CA VAL A 164 10.77 14.00 -2.50
C VAL A 164 10.76 15.06 -1.41
N TYR A 165 11.61 16.09 -1.54
CA TYR A 165 11.73 17.17 -0.56
C TYR A 165 10.40 17.91 -0.37
N ASP A 166 9.74 18.34 -1.44
CA ASP A 166 8.45 19.02 -1.36
C ASP A 166 7.36 18.15 -0.72
N THR A 167 7.39 16.84 -0.98
CA THR A 167 6.38 15.93 -0.41
C THR A 167 6.52 15.83 1.11
N LEU A 168 7.76 15.77 1.59
CA LEU A 168 8.06 15.63 3.01
C LEU A 168 7.83 16.94 3.76
N TYR A 169 8.25 18.09 3.22
CA TYR A 169 8.04 19.39 3.86
C TYR A 169 6.58 19.86 3.82
N ARG A 170 5.83 19.59 2.75
CA ARG A 170 4.39 19.89 2.73
C ARG A 170 3.62 19.15 3.82
N PHE A 171 4.10 17.99 4.24
CA PHE A 171 3.51 17.29 5.38
C PHE A 171 3.76 18.02 6.70
N THR A 172 4.96 18.58 6.89
CA THR A 172 5.33 19.31 8.11
C THR A 172 4.70 20.70 8.19
N ASP A 173 4.46 21.37 7.07
CA ASP A 173 3.90 22.72 7.02
C ASP A 173 2.37 22.76 7.26
N GLY A 174 1.74 21.59 7.37
CA GLY A 174 0.35 21.42 7.80
C GLY A 174 -0.63 21.22 6.65
N PHE A 175 -1.60 20.35 6.88
CA PHE A 175 -2.75 20.16 6.01
C PHE A 175 -4.01 20.75 6.64
N GLN A 176 -4.93 21.25 5.81
CA GLN A 176 -6.29 21.58 6.23
C GLN A 176 -7.19 20.35 6.41
N ARG A 177 -6.68 19.14 6.12
CA ARG A 177 -7.41 17.88 6.25
C ARG A 177 -6.99 17.11 7.50
N PRO A 178 -7.88 16.28 8.07
CA PRO A 178 -7.49 15.32 9.09
C PRO A 178 -6.42 14.37 8.53
N VAL A 179 -5.36 14.17 9.31
CA VAL A 179 -4.25 13.25 9.02
C VAL A 179 -4.47 11.97 9.82
N THR A 180 -4.18 10.81 9.24
CA THR A 180 -4.33 9.52 9.92
C THR A 180 -3.02 8.99 10.51
N PHE A 181 -3.12 8.03 11.45
CA PHE A 181 -1.92 7.41 12.05
C PHE A 181 -1.04 6.73 11.00
N GLY A 182 -1.66 6.07 10.02
CA GLY A 182 -0.96 5.44 8.90
C GLY A 182 -0.13 6.45 8.11
N GLU A 183 -0.63 7.66 7.92
CA GLU A 183 0.12 8.72 7.25
C GLU A 183 1.32 9.16 8.11
N VAL A 184 1.13 9.47 9.40
CA VAL A 184 2.26 9.87 10.27
C VAL A 184 3.33 8.79 10.31
N ILE A 185 2.94 7.53 10.49
CA ILE A 185 3.87 6.39 10.52
C ILE A 185 4.59 6.25 9.17
N TYR A 186 3.89 6.40 8.05
CA TYR A 186 4.50 6.39 6.72
C TYR A 186 5.63 7.41 6.60
N TYR A 187 5.37 8.66 7.00
CA TYR A 187 6.35 9.74 6.88
C TYR A 187 7.54 9.55 7.84
N LYS A 188 7.30 9.13 9.09
CA LYS A 188 8.38 8.80 10.04
C LYS A 188 9.28 7.70 9.51
N ASP A 189 8.68 6.62 9.04
CA ASP A 189 9.39 5.49 8.45
C ASP A 189 10.17 5.88 7.19
N LEU A 190 9.59 6.69 6.31
CA LEU A 190 10.27 7.16 5.10
C LEU A 190 11.49 8.02 5.45
N VAL A 191 11.39 8.93 6.42
CA VAL A 191 12.54 9.72 6.89
C VAL A 191 13.64 8.82 7.45
N LYS A 192 13.27 7.77 8.19
CA LYS A 192 14.23 6.80 8.71
C LYS A 192 14.95 6.05 7.61
N ASP A 193 14.23 5.49 6.64
CA ASP A 193 14.82 4.77 5.50
C ASP A 193 15.74 5.69 4.67
N LEU A 194 15.37 6.97 4.53
CA LEU A 194 16.20 7.97 3.86
C LEU A 194 17.48 8.29 4.65
N ASP A 195 17.45 8.27 5.98
CA ASP A 195 18.64 8.48 6.81
C ASP A 195 19.59 7.28 6.73
N GLU A 196 19.06 6.06 6.64
CA GLU A 196 19.86 4.84 6.44
C GLU A 196 20.67 4.89 5.14
N ILE A 197 20.04 5.24 4.02
CA ILE A 197 20.74 5.36 2.73
C ILE A 197 21.65 6.60 2.63
N SER A 198 21.47 7.60 3.51
CA SER A 198 22.29 8.83 3.49
C SER A 198 23.77 8.58 3.77
N SER A 199 24.09 7.43 4.39
CA SER A 199 25.45 6.97 4.69
C SER A 199 26.25 6.50 3.47
N LEU A 200 25.57 6.23 2.34
CA LEU A 200 26.23 5.80 1.10
C LEU A 200 27.13 6.90 0.56
N LYS A 201 28.34 6.58 0.10
CA LYS A 201 29.35 7.55 -0.36
C LYS A 201 29.21 7.92 -1.84
N SER A 202 28.85 6.96 -2.68
CA SER A 202 28.70 7.11 -4.12
C SER A 202 27.34 7.73 -4.47
N GLU A 203 27.33 8.69 -5.40
CA GLU A 203 26.09 9.33 -5.86
C GLU A 203 25.21 8.37 -6.67
N THR A 204 25.81 7.56 -7.54
CA THR A 204 25.08 6.61 -8.38
C THR A 204 24.34 5.57 -7.54
N ASP A 205 25.01 5.09 -6.48
CA ASP A 205 24.42 4.15 -5.53
C ASP A 205 23.34 4.85 -4.70
N LEU A 206 23.57 6.10 -4.28
CA LEU A 206 22.57 6.90 -3.58
C LEU A 206 21.30 7.10 -4.41
N TYR A 207 21.43 7.43 -5.69
CA TYR A 207 20.32 7.60 -6.60
C TYR A 207 19.53 6.29 -6.79
N LYS A 208 20.24 5.17 -6.95
CA LYS A 208 19.63 3.84 -7.10
C LYS A 208 18.87 3.46 -5.83
N SER A 209 19.53 3.52 -4.67
CA SER A 209 18.92 3.20 -3.38
C SER A 209 17.76 4.12 -3.03
N LEU A 210 17.81 5.40 -3.41
CA LEU A 210 16.67 6.31 -3.25
C LEU A 210 15.45 5.81 -4.03
N ASN A 211 15.61 5.43 -5.30
CA ASN A 211 14.49 4.89 -6.07
C ASN A 211 13.99 3.56 -5.52
N GLU A 212 14.88 2.69 -5.05
CA GLU A 212 14.50 1.43 -4.39
C GLU A 212 13.68 1.69 -3.13
N VAL A 213 14.06 2.65 -2.28
CA VAL A 213 13.28 3.04 -1.08
C VAL A 213 11.91 3.58 -1.48
N LEU A 214 11.83 4.45 -2.48
CA LEU A 214 10.56 5.03 -2.95
C LEU A 214 9.62 3.96 -3.53
N VAL A 215 10.16 2.98 -4.27
CA VAL A 215 9.39 1.84 -4.80
C VAL A 215 8.99 0.90 -3.66
N TYR A 216 9.91 0.58 -2.76
CA TYR A 216 9.68 -0.28 -1.60
C TYR A 216 8.55 0.23 -0.71
N ARG A 217 8.49 1.55 -0.48
CA ARG A 217 7.45 2.23 0.29
C ARG A 217 6.22 2.61 -0.53
N ASN A 218 6.12 2.22 -1.81
CA ASN A 218 4.99 2.58 -2.67
C ASN A 218 4.69 4.08 -2.62
N PHE A 219 5.71 4.91 -2.90
CA PHE A 219 5.62 6.36 -3.04
C PHE A 219 4.79 6.76 -4.28
N ASN A 220 3.51 6.39 -4.29
CA ASN A 220 2.57 6.48 -5.40
C ASN A 220 2.11 7.91 -5.72
N LYS A 221 3.01 8.89 -5.59
CA LYS A 221 2.79 10.27 -5.98
C LYS A 221 2.86 10.39 -7.49
N LYS A 222 1.82 10.96 -8.10
CA LYS A 222 1.75 11.22 -9.56
C LYS A 222 3.02 11.91 -10.12
N ALA A 223 3.54 12.90 -9.41
CA ALA A 223 4.76 13.60 -9.82
C ALA A 223 5.98 12.67 -9.91
N TYR A 224 6.14 11.76 -8.93
CA TYR A 224 7.21 10.77 -8.94
C TYR A 224 7.02 9.74 -10.05
N LEU A 225 5.81 9.20 -10.20
CA LEU A 225 5.48 8.23 -11.24
C LEU A 225 5.79 8.76 -12.64
N ASN A 226 5.36 9.99 -12.94
CA ASN A 226 5.63 10.66 -14.22
C ASN A 226 7.13 10.91 -14.43
N TYR A 227 7.84 11.31 -13.37
CA TYR A 227 9.29 11.49 -13.43
C TYR A 227 10.00 10.16 -13.73
N PHE A 228 9.62 9.09 -13.04
CA PHE A 228 10.24 7.77 -13.14
C PHE A 228 10.07 7.18 -14.55
N THR A 229 8.83 7.11 -15.04
CA THR A 229 8.54 6.63 -16.40
C THR A 229 9.14 7.55 -17.46
N GLY A 230 9.07 8.86 -17.27
CA GLY A 230 9.65 9.85 -18.19
C GLY A 230 11.18 9.78 -18.29
N ARG A 231 11.89 9.36 -17.23
CA ARG A 231 13.34 9.15 -17.29
C ARG A 231 13.68 7.91 -18.10
N ILE A 232 12.93 6.82 -17.92
CA ILE A 232 13.10 5.59 -18.72
C ILE A 232 12.79 5.90 -20.19
N ALA A 233 11.67 6.57 -20.47
CA ALA A 233 11.30 6.97 -21.83
C ALA A 233 12.39 7.82 -22.50
N ARG A 234 12.99 8.78 -21.79
CA ARG A 234 14.12 9.57 -22.33
C ARG A 234 15.33 8.71 -22.66
N LYS A 235 15.70 7.78 -21.78
CA LYS A 235 16.82 6.86 -22.01
C LYS A 235 16.58 5.99 -23.25
N VAL A 236 15.35 5.49 -23.39
CA VAL A 236 14.94 4.66 -24.53
C VAL A 236 14.94 5.49 -25.82
N ASN A 237 14.34 6.68 -25.81
CA ASN A 237 14.24 7.53 -27.00
C ASN A 237 15.58 8.04 -27.53
N MET A 238 16.65 8.04 -26.72
CA MET A 238 18.02 8.35 -27.17
C MET A 238 18.63 7.25 -28.05
N LEU A 239 18.13 6.02 -27.97
CA LEU A 239 18.62 4.90 -28.77
C LEU A 239 18.10 5.02 -30.21
N GLN A 240 18.92 4.64 -31.19
CA GLN A 240 18.61 4.84 -32.60
C GLN A 240 17.73 3.72 -33.16
N THR A 241 18.05 2.46 -32.85
CA THR A 241 17.33 1.32 -33.40
C THR A 241 16.09 0.98 -32.57
N ALA A 242 15.06 0.44 -33.22
CA ALA A 242 13.88 -0.06 -32.52
C ALA A 242 14.25 -1.23 -31.57
N GLN A 243 15.25 -2.03 -31.94
CA GLN A 243 15.65 -3.21 -31.18
C GLN A 243 16.36 -2.83 -29.89
N ASP A 244 17.32 -1.90 -29.94
CA ASP A 244 17.97 -1.39 -28.74
C ASP A 244 16.96 -0.73 -27.78
N ARG A 245 15.95 -0.05 -28.33
CA ARG A 245 14.85 0.53 -27.54
C ARG A 245 14.05 -0.54 -26.81
N LEU A 246 13.69 -1.62 -27.50
CA LEU A 246 12.94 -2.73 -26.93
C LEU A 246 13.77 -3.45 -25.85
N ASP A 247 15.04 -3.76 -26.14
CA ASP A 247 15.94 -4.42 -25.19
C ASP A 247 16.14 -3.58 -23.93
N GLN A 248 16.31 -2.26 -24.08
CA GLN A 248 16.43 -1.36 -22.93
C GLN A 248 15.14 -1.27 -22.11
N LEU A 249 13.96 -1.31 -22.75
CA LEU A 249 12.68 -1.35 -22.03
C LEU A 249 12.47 -2.68 -21.30
N LEU A 250 12.78 -3.80 -21.93
CA LEU A 250 12.70 -5.13 -21.32
C LEU A 250 13.64 -5.25 -20.12
N LEU A 251 14.87 -4.74 -20.24
CA LEU A 251 15.82 -4.68 -19.14
C LEU A 251 15.30 -3.83 -17.99
N SER A 252 14.82 -2.61 -18.27
CA SER A 252 14.28 -1.74 -17.22
C SER A 252 13.01 -2.30 -16.57
N ASN A 253 12.15 -3.00 -17.33
CA ASN A 253 10.98 -3.69 -16.78
C ASN A 253 11.41 -4.84 -15.86
N LYS A 254 12.43 -5.62 -16.25
CA LYS A 254 13.01 -6.68 -15.43
C LYS A 254 13.58 -6.11 -14.13
N GLU A 255 14.39 -5.04 -14.20
CA GLU A 255 14.97 -4.38 -13.03
C GLU A 255 13.87 -3.88 -12.08
N PHE A 256 12.83 -3.24 -12.61
CA PHE A 256 11.70 -2.76 -11.81
C PHE A 256 10.92 -3.90 -11.12
N ASN A 257 10.72 -5.03 -11.81
CA ASN A 257 10.03 -6.19 -11.25
C ASN A 257 10.86 -6.94 -10.20
N GLN A 258 12.18 -6.75 -10.18
CA GLN A 258 13.08 -7.33 -9.18
C GLN A 258 13.21 -6.47 -7.92
N MET A 259 12.70 -5.23 -7.91
CA MET A 259 12.73 -4.37 -6.72
C MET A 259 11.82 -4.91 -5.61
N LEU A 260 12.32 -4.86 -4.37
CA LEU A 260 11.54 -5.27 -3.19
C LEU A 260 10.39 -4.30 -2.93
N ARG A 261 9.28 -4.84 -2.42
CA ARG A 261 8.04 -4.09 -2.13
C ARG A 261 7.55 -4.40 -0.72
N LYS A 262 7.12 -3.37 0.02
CA LYS A 262 6.51 -3.53 1.33
C LYS A 262 4.98 -3.63 1.18
N PRO A 263 4.36 -4.76 1.52
CA PRO A 263 2.91 -4.91 1.39
C PRO A 263 2.17 -4.04 2.41
N GLY A 264 1.01 -3.51 2.00
CA GLY A 264 0.12 -2.75 2.88
C GLY A 264 0.60 -1.34 3.25
N VAL A 265 1.58 -0.80 2.52
CA VAL A 265 2.13 0.54 2.73
C VAL A 265 1.98 1.33 1.44
N ALA A 266 1.51 2.58 1.53
CA ALA A 266 1.35 3.50 0.39
C ALA A 266 1.36 4.95 0.88
N LEU A 267 1.96 5.86 0.11
CA LEU A 267 1.93 7.30 0.42
C LEU A 267 0.49 7.85 0.35
N ASN A 268 -0.25 7.45 -0.69
CA ASN A 268 -1.66 7.80 -0.86
C ASN A 268 -2.46 6.49 -0.94
N PRO A 269 -3.04 5.99 0.17
CA PRO A 269 -3.73 4.70 0.19
C PRO A 269 -4.91 4.57 -0.79
N HIS A 270 -5.53 5.70 -1.17
CA HIS A 270 -6.64 5.73 -2.12
C HIS A 270 -6.20 5.77 -3.59
N TYR A 271 -4.89 5.88 -3.87
CA TYR A 271 -4.36 5.90 -5.23
C TYR A 271 -3.86 4.53 -5.63
N THR A 272 -3.75 4.32 -6.94
CA THR A 272 -3.21 3.10 -7.51
C THR A 272 -1.74 2.90 -7.13
N ASP A 273 -1.37 1.66 -6.83
CA ASP A 273 0.00 1.28 -6.49
C ASP A 273 1.00 1.58 -7.62
N ILE A 274 2.24 1.92 -7.24
CA ILE A 274 3.35 2.13 -8.19
C ILE A 274 3.46 0.93 -9.14
N GLU A 275 3.37 -0.29 -8.61
CA GLU A 275 3.48 -1.53 -9.38
C GLU A 275 2.51 -1.57 -10.56
N LYS A 276 1.23 -1.26 -10.30
CA LYS A 276 0.20 -1.26 -11.35
C LYS A 276 0.42 -0.13 -12.34
N VAL A 277 0.73 1.08 -11.87
CA VAL A 277 0.89 2.24 -12.77
C VAL A 277 2.11 2.05 -13.68
N VAL A 278 3.27 1.72 -13.10
CA VAL A 278 4.52 1.55 -13.84
C VAL A 278 4.50 0.27 -14.68
N GLY A 279 3.93 -0.83 -14.17
CA GLY A 279 3.78 -2.09 -14.91
C GLY A 279 2.86 -1.95 -16.13
N ASN A 280 1.73 -1.24 -15.99
CA ASN A 280 0.86 -0.91 -17.12
C ASN A 280 1.58 -0.03 -18.14
N TRP A 281 2.37 0.95 -17.68
CA TRP A 281 3.16 1.79 -18.58
C TRP A 281 4.17 0.96 -19.40
N PHE A 282 4.94 0.08 -18.75
CA PHE A 282 5.86 -0.82 -19.47
C PHE A 282 5.14 -1.71 -20.47
N SER A 283 4.01 -2.31 -20.08
CA SER A 283 3.22 -3.20 -20.95
C SER A 283 2.74 -2.48 -22.21
N ASN A 284 2.26 -1.25 -22.06
CA ASN A 284 1.81 -0.42 -23.17
C ASN A 284 2.97 0.01 -24.08
N GLU A 285 4.11 0.41 -23.50
CA GLU A 285 5.27 0.88 -24.28
C GLU A 285 5.91 -0.27 -25.07
N ILE A 286 6.07 -1.44 -24.44
CA ILE A 286 6.56 -2.66 -25.10
C ILE A 286 5.62 -3.07 -26.23
N GLY A 287 4.31 -3.14 -25.96
CA GLY A 287 3.31 -3.49 -26.97
C GLY A 287 3.26 -2.50 -28.13
N TYR A 288 3.44 -1.21 -27.85
CA TYR A 288 3.51 -0.16 -28.87
C TYR A 288 4.70 -0.34 -29.81
N LEU A 289 5.91 -0.57 -29.28
CA LEU A 289 7.10 -0.78 -30.09
C LEU A 289 7.04 -2.08 -30.89
N GLN A 290 6.55 -3.16 -30.28
CA GLN A 290 6.35 -4.44 -30.96
C GLN A 290 5.36 -4.35 -32.13
N SER A 291 4.31 -3.54 -31.98
CA SER A 291 3.30 -3.34 -33.03
C SER A 291 3.77 -2.42 -34.17
N ARG A 292 4.77 -1.56 -33.92
CA ARG A 292 5.22 -0.53 -34.86
C ARG A 292 6.31 -1.00 -35.83
N TYR A 293 7.05 -2.06 -35.48
CA TYR A 293 8.12 -2.60 -36.31
C TYR A 293 7.90 -4.12 -36.47
N PRO A 294 7.56 -4.62 -37.68
CA PRO A 294 7.66 -6.04 -37.98
C PRO A 294 9.16 -6.39 -37.96
N TRP A 295 9.62 -7.06 -36.91
CA TRP A 295 11.02 -7.39 -36.72
C TRP A 295 11.50 -8.32 -37.83
N GLU A 296 12.51 -7.90 -38.61
CA GLU A 296 13.22 -8.77 -39.55
C GLU A 296 14.09 -9.75 -38.76
N VAL A 297 13.54 -10.91 -38.43
CA VAL A 297 14.32 -12.02 -37.88
C VAL A 297 14.85 -12.84 -39.05
N THR A 298 16.15 -12.71 -39.35
CA THR A 298 16.87 -13.67 -40.20
C THR A 298 16.75 -15.07 -39.56
N PRO A 299 16.14 -16.07 -40.22
CA PRO A 299 15.99 -17.38 -39.60
C PRO A 299 17.35 -18.09 -39.57
N LEU A 300 17.89 -18.28 -38.37
CA LEU A 300 18.86 -19.35 -38.13
C LEU A 300 18.21 -20.70 -38.55
N PRO A 301 18.98 -21.68 -39.07
CA PRO A 301 18.44 -22.98 -39.47
C PRO A 301 17.67 -23.57 -38.29
N ALA A 302 16.39 -23.83 -38.53
CA ALA A 302 15.37 -23.95 -37.51
C ALA A 302 15.62 -25.09 -36.51
N TYR A 303 16.22 -24.75 -35.37
CA TYR A 303 15.72 -25.25 -34.11
C TYR A 303 14.58 -24.31 -33.70
N GLN A 304 13.35 -24.72 -34.04
CA GLN A 304 12.13 -23.95 -33.91
C GLN A 304 11.88 -23.56 -32.45
N LEU A 305 12.26 -22.34 -32.09
CA LEU A 305 11.60 -21.58 -31.03
C LEU A 305 10.76 -20.50 -31.72
N SER A 306 9.67 -20.94 -32.34
CA SER A 306 8.63 -20.04 -32.85
C SER A 306 8.03 -19.27 -31.69
N GLU A 307 7.95 -17.95 -31.82
CA GLU A 307 7.05 -17.12 -31.04
C GLU A 307 5.65 -17.74 -31.07
N LYS A 308 5.25 -18.28 -29.92
CA LYS A 308 3.89 -18.15 -29.49
C LYS A 308 3.98 -17.44 -28.15
N GLU A 309 3.20 -16.38 -28.00
CA GLU A 309 2.45 -16.16 -26.77
C GLU A 309 2.18 -17.52 -26.09
N HIS A 310 2.17 -17.59 -24.77
CA HIS A 310 1.53 -18.73 -24.11
C HIS A 310 0.01 -18.74 -24.41
N GLU A 311 -0.43 -18.87 -25.66
CA GLU A 311 -1.22 -20.02 -26.01
C GLU A 311 -0.37 -21.26 -25.65
N ALA A 312 -0.45 -21.67 -24.38
CA ALA A 312 -0.68 -23.09 -24.17
C ALA A 312 -1.67 -23.49 -25.27
N LYS A 313 -1.30 -24.46 -26.13
CA LYS A 313 -2.27 -25.12 -27.01
C LYS A 313 -3.38 -25.57 -26.07
N LYS A 314 -4.36 -24.70 -25.83
CA LYS A 314 -5.58 -24.99 -25.11
C LYS A 314 -6.14 -26.09 -25.98
N THR A 315 -6.18 -27.30 -25.48
CA THR A 315 -6.70 -28.45 -26.20
C THR A 315 -8.12 -28.08 -26.59
N LYS A 316 -8.30 -27.56 -27.82
CA LYS A 316 -9.56 -26.99 -28.23
C LYS A 316 -10.53 -28.15 -28.32
N THR A 317 -11.62 -28.07 -27.55
CA THR A 317 -12.64 -29.10 -27.63
C THR A 317 -13.42 -28.89 -28.90
N LYS A 318 -13.32 -29.85 -29.82
CA LYS A 318 -14.07 -29.83 -31.08
C LYS A 318 -15.51 -30.19 -30.81
N LEU A 319 -16.40 -29.24 -31.03
CA LEU A 319 -17.84 -29.45 -30.99
C LEU A 319 -18.35 -29.80 -32.39
N ASP A 320 -19.21 -30.81 -32.51
CA ASP A 320 -19.88 -31.16 -33.76
C ASP A 320 -21.07 -30.22 -34.05
N LEU A 321 -20.81 -28.92 -33.94
CA LEU A 321 -21.76 -27.83 -34.17
C LEU A 321 -21.07 -26.74 -34.99
N ASN A 322 -21.86 -25.92 -35.69
CA ASN A 322 -21.30 -24.73 -36.35
C ASN A 322 -21.08 -23.60 -35.33
N THR A 323 -20.34 -22.57 -35.74
CA THR A 323 -20.02 -21.42 -34.88
C THR A 323 -21.26 -20.72 -34.33
N ASP A 324 -22.33 -20.62 -35.12
CA ASP A 324 -23.53 -19.85 -34.77
C ASP A 324 -24.46 -20.62 -33.82
N GLN A 325 -24.53 -21.94 -33.94
CA GLN A 325 -25.20 -22.85 -32.99
C GLN A 325 -24.49 -22.84 -31.63
N ILE A 326 -23.15 -22.88 -31.61
CA ILE A 326 -22.37 -22.75 -30.37
C ILE A 326 -22.65 -21.39 -29.72
N ALA A 327 -22.71 -20.33 -30.53
CA ALA A 327 -23.04 -18.99 -30.06
C ALA A 327 -24.40 -18.94 -29.36
N LEU A 328 -25.43 -19.55 -29.98
CA LEU A 328 -26.78 -19.61 -29.43
C LEU A 328 -26.85 -20.36 -28.10
N LEU A 329 -26.14 -21.48 -27.98
CA LEU A 329 -26.07 -22.24 -26.73
C LEU A 329 -25.39 -21.45 -25.61
N LEU A 330 -24.24 -20.81 -25.90
CA LEU A 330 -23.55 -19.96 -24.94
C LEU A 330 -24.41 -18.75 -24.53
N ARG A 331 -25.14 -18.16 -25.48
CA ARG A 331 -26.06 -17.07 -25.21
C ARG A 331 -27.20 -17.51 -24.30
N ALA A 332 -27.81 -18.67 -24.57
CA ALA A 332 -28.87 -19.24 -23.74
C ALA A 332 -28.40 -19.54 -22.29
N LEU A 333 -27.16 -19.98 -22.09
CA LEU A 333 -26.59 -20.15 -20.75
C LEU A 333 -26.48 -18.83 -19.97
N VAL A 334 -26.07 -17.75 -20.64
CA VAL A 334 -25.96 -16.43 -20.00
C VAL A 334 -27.34 -15.83 -19.73
N ASP A 335 -28.26 -15.92 -20.70
CA ASP A 335 -29.60 -15.33 -20.58
C ASP A 335 -30.47 -16.08 -19.55
N THR A 336 -30.24 -17.39 -19.33
CA THR A 336 -30.88 -18.15 -18.25
C THR A 336 -30.28 -17.88 -16.86
N LYS A 337 -29.24 -17.04 -16.76
CA LYS A 337 -28.52 -16.70 -15.52
C LYS A 337 -27.98 -17.91 -14.76
N THR A 338 -27.74 -19.01 -15.46
CA THR A 338 -27.16 -20.23 -14.88
C THR A 338 -25.66 -20.08 -14.62
N VAL A 339 -25.02 -19.03 -15.14
CA VAL A 339 -23.62 -18.72 -14.95
C VAL A 339 -23.45 -17.33 -14.32
N ALA A 340 -22.63 -17.24 -13.27
CA ALA A 340 -22.40 -16.03 -12.48
C ALA A 340 -21.45 -15.01 -13.16
N PHE A 341 -21.70 -14.67 -14.42
CA PHE A 341 -20.93 -13.65 -15.14
C PHE A 341 -21.77 -12.38 -15.39
N THR A 342 -21.11 -11.23 -15.37
CA THR A 342 -21.74 -9.91 -15.43
C THR A 342 -22.16 -9.53 -16.85
N SER A 343 -21.56 -10.14 -17.90
CA SER A 343 -21.93 -9.85 -19.29
C SER A 343 -21.71 -11.00 -20.27
N VAL A 344 -22.54 -11.03 -21.31
CA VAL A 344 -22.40 -11.93 -22.48
C VAL A 344 -21.03 -11.76 -23.15
N ASN A 345 -20.46 -10.55 -23.11
CA ASN A 345 -19.17 -10.27 -23.73
C ASN A 345 -18.01 -10.98 -23.01
N GLU A 346 -18.04 -11.00 -21.68
CA GLU A 346 -17.04 -11.68 -20.86
C GLU A 346 -17.08 -13.19 -21.09
N VAL A 347 -18.28 -13.78 -21.16
CA VAL A 347 -18.45 -15.23 -21.39
C VAL A 347 -17.89 -15.65 -22.74
N PHE A 348 -18.19 -14.91 -23.81
CA PHE A 348 -17.69 -15.24 -25.14
C PHE A 348 -16.17 -15.10 -25.20
N LYS A 349 -15.58 -14.05 -24.61
CA LYS A 349 -14.11 -13.90 -24.55
C LYS A 349 -13.44 -15.01 -23.74
N MET A 350 -14.07 -15.46 -22.65
CA MET A 350 -13.53 -16.51 -21.80
C MET A 350 -13.58 -17.89 -22.47
N VAL A 351 -14.70 -18.24 -23.08
CA VAL A 351 -14.96 -19.61 -23.54
C VAL A 351 -14.44 -19.88 -24.95
N THR A 352 -14.53 -18.91 -25.86
CA THR A 352 -14.15 -19.09 -27.27
C THR A 352 -12.72 -19.61 -27.49
N PRO A 353 -11.68 -19.18 -26.73
CA PRO A 353 -10.32 -19.70 -26.89
C PRO A 353 -10.16 -21.21 -26.67
N PHE A 354 -11.14 -21.87 -26.05
CA PHE A 354 -11.12 -23.29 -25.74
C PHE A 354 -12.00 -24.14 -26.67
N LEU A 355 -12.72 -23.53 -27.61
CA LEU A 355 -13.67 -24.21 -28.49
C LEU A 355 -13.19 -24.20 -29.94
N SER A 356 -13.47 -25.29 -30.64
CA SER A 356 -13.42 -25.35 -32.11
C SER A 356 -14.74 -25.93 -32.64
N SER A 357 -15.12 -25.54 -33.86
CA SER A 357 -16.35 -25.96 -34.51
C SER A 357 -16.06 -27.04 -35.56
N LYS A 358 -17.11 -27.65 -36.12
CA LYS A 358 -16.94 -28.60 -37.23
C LYS A 358 -16.21 -28.01 -38.44
N LYS A 359 -16.39 -26.71 -38.69
CA LYS A 359 -15.93 -26.01 -39.91
C LYS A 359 -14.73 -25.08 -39.70
N LYS A 360 -14.48 -24.65 -38.47
CA LYS A 360 -13.43 -23.67 -38.12
C LYS A 360 -12.73 -24.06 -36.82
N GLU A 361 -11.40 -24.19 -36.90
CA GLU A 361 -10.52 -24.46 -35.75
C GLU A 361 -10.33 -23.21 -34.89
N ASP A 362 -10.18 -22.06 -35.53
CA ASP A 362 -10.11 -20.76 -34.87
C ASP A 362 -11.44 -20.01 -35.02
N ILE A 363 -12.09 -19.76 -33.89
CA ILE A 363 -13.35 -19.03 -33.84
C ILE A 363 -13.09 -17.65 -33.24
N SER A 364 -13.57 -16.61 -33.93
CA SER A 364 -13.55 -15.24 -33.40
C SER A 364 -14.72 -15.03 -32.43
N TRP A 365 -14.42 -14.71 -31.18
CA TRP A 365 -15.43 -14.46 -30.14
C TRP A 365 -16.39 -13.32 -30.53
N ASN A 366 -15.89 -12.30 -31.25
CA ASN A 366 -16.68 -11.14 -31.66
C ASN A 366 -17.63 -11.51 -32.81
N SER A 367 -17.17 -12.33 -33.76
CA SER A 367 -18.02 -12.88 -34.81
C SER A 367 -19.11 -13.78 -34.23
N MET A 368 -18.73 -14.68 -33.31
CA MET A 368 -19.65 -15.60 -32.65
C MET A 368 -20.70 -14.83 -31.83
N ARG A 369 -20.32 -13.78 -31.10
CA ARG A 369 -21.28 -12.94 -30.37
C ARG A 369 -22.24 -12.23 -31.32
N ARG A 370 -21.76 -11.70 -32.44
CA ARG A 370 -22.58 -10.94 -33.39
C ARG A 370 -23.67 -11.81 -34.03
N SER A 371 -23.37 -13.07 -34.34
CA SER A 371 -24.37 -13.96 -34.95
C SER A 371 -25.55 -14.28 -34.04
N THR A 372 -25.42 -14.11 -32.71
CA THR A 372 -26.55 -14.28 -31.78
C THR A 372 -27.64 -13.22 -31.91
N TYR A 373 -27.33 -12.02 -32.42
CA TYR A 373 -28.32 -10.94 -32.56
C TYR A 373 -29.20 -11.09 -33.82
N ALA A 374 -28.73 -11.83 -34.81
CA ALA A 374 -29.40 -12.06 -36.09
C ALA A 374 -29.36 -13.55 -36.44
N ALA A 375 -29.77 -14.39 -35.50
CA ALA A 375 -29.70 -15.84 -35.66
C ALA A 375 -30.73 -16.33 -36.70
N GLU A 376 -30.26 -17.11 -37.68
CA GLU A 376 -31.10 -17.78 -38.66
C GLU A 376 -31.99 -18.85 -37.99
N ASP A 377 -33.22 -19.02 -38.46
CA ASP A 377 -34.15 -20.00 -37.88
C ASP A 377 -33.63 -21.43 -37.97
N ARG A 378 -32.84 -21.73 -39.00
CA ARG A 378 -32.15 -23.02 -39.14
C ARG A 378 -31.19 -23.29 -37.98
N ASP A 379 -30.42 -22.30 -37.55
CA ASP A 379 -29.47 -22.44 -36.44
C ASP A 379 -30.16 -22.49 -35.08
N LYS A 380 -31.29 -21.78 -34.93
CA LYS A 380 -32.16 -21.92 -33.75
C LYS A 380 -32.71 -23.34 -33.62
N HIS A 381 -33.30 -23.88 -34.68
CA HIS A 381 -33.82 -25.25 -34.68
C HIS A 381 -32.73 -26.28 -34.37
N ALA A 382 -31.54 -26.13 -34.95
CA ALA A 382 -30.41 -27.01 -34.68
C ALA A 382 -29.92 -26.91 -33.22
N ALA A 383 -29.80 -25.71 -32.65
CA ALA A 383 -29.42 -25.52 -31.26
C ALA A 383 -30.48 -26.09 -30.28
N THR A 384 -31.77 -25.91 -30.58
CA THR A 384 -32.87 -26.48 -29.78
C THR A 384 -32.83 -28.01 -29.78
N ALA A 385 -32.64 -28.64 -30.94
CA ALA A 385 -32.55 -30.11 -31.03
C ALA A 385 -31.39 -30.69 -30.19
N VAL A 386 -30.27 -29.96 -30.10
CA VAL A 386 -29.13 -30.33 -29.24
C VAL A 386 -29.52 -30.28 -27.76
N LEU A 387 -30.22 -29.22 -27.34
CA LEU A 387 -30.70 -29.09 -25.95
C LEU A 387 -31.71 -30.18 -25.61
N GLU A 388 -32.65 -30.50 -26.49
CA GLU A 388 -33.62 -31.58 -26.29
C GLU A 388 -32.92 -32.95 -26.12
N LYS A 389 -31.88 -33.22 -26.91
CA LYS A 389 -31.07 -34.42 -26.76
C LYS A 389 -30.34 -34.45 -25.41
N MET A 390 -29.76 -33.33 -24.99
CA MET A 390 -29.12 -33.23 -23.67
C MET A 390 -30.12 -33.44 -22.53
N ILE A 391 -31.32 -32.87 -22.63
CA ILE A 391 -32.40 -33.08 -21.64
C ILE A 391 -32.75 -34.57 -21.54
N LEU A 392 -32.86 -35.27 -22.66
CA LEU A 392 -33.16 -36.70 -22.66
C LEU A 392 -32.05 -37.52 -21.99
N VAL A 393 -30.79 -37.18 -22.23
CA VAL A 393 -29.65 -37.82 -21.54
C VAL A 393 -29.68 -37.55 -20.03
N ILE A 394 -29.94 -36.30 -19.62
CA ILE A 394 -30.02 -35.91 -18.21
C ILE A 394 -31.16 -36.64 -17.50
N LYS A 395 -32.31 -36.84 -18.16
CA LYS A 395 -33.43 -37.62 -17.60
C LYS A 395 -33.11 -39.10 -17.35
N ASN A 396 -32.05 -39.61 -18.00
CA ASN A 396 -31.59 -40.99 -17.87
C ASN A 396 -30.35 -41.12 -16.95
N TYR A 397 -29.83 -40.01 -16.41
CA TYR A 397 -28.93 -40.01 -15.24
C TYR A 397 -29.76 -40.20 -13.97
#